data_AF-A0A815S209-F1
#
_entry.id   AF-A0A815S209-F1
#
_cell.length_a   1.000
_cell.length_b   1.000
_cell.length_c   1.000
_cell.angle_alpha   90.00
_cell.angle_beta   90.00
_cell.angle_gamma   90.00
#
_symmetry.space_group_name_H-M   'P 1'
#
loop_
_entity.id
_entity.type
_entity.pdbx_description
1 polymer ?
#
loop_
_entity_poly.entity_id
_entity_poly.type
_entity_poly.pdbx_seq_one_letter_code
_entity_poly.pdbx_strand_id
1 'polypeptide(L)'
;MSDKEPLLKKHNKLLIDNDSDNENKSFSEWRRYFNQQKTDARNKKLNDEVNHTNKDIPVSVFQLFRFADRIDTLLLILGLCFILLHGVLIIVNVILFGQITGLFATTTFAVDCHNQYENSVSTIINNSVCPFGIDLNPLNYDRLHKLCHYDNKTMSSILSPLTPLFRENVMHLVYWFFGLSILQFLCCFPGYFCWTIATKRQTSRMSVLLFRSLIQRVSYKYFLHS
;
A
#
# COMPACT_ATOMS: atom_id res chain seq x y z
N MET A 1 7.52 -48.38 -89.21
CA MET A 1 6.90 -49.00 -88.02
C MET A 1 6.95 -47.97 -86.90
N SER A 2 5.80 -47.33 -86.70
CA SER A 2 5.37 -46.48 -85.58
C SER A 2 6.27 -45.33 -85.09
N ASP A 3 6.06 -44.15 -85.69
CA ASP A 3 6.25 -42.83 -85.09
C ASP A 3 5.51 -42.70 -83.76
N LYS A 4 6.23 -42.36 -82.69
CA LYS A 4 5.67 -41.87 -81.42
C LYS A 4 6.56 -40.81 -80.80
N GLU A 5 6.75 -39.65 -81.44
CA GLU A 5 7.19 -38.45 -80.73
C GLU A 5 6.63 -37.18 -81.37
N PRO A 6 5.49 -36.67 -80.85
CA PRO A 6 5.41 -35.22 -80.66
C PRO A 6 4.73 -34.76 -79.36
N LEU A 7 4.30 -35.67 -78.47
CA LEU A 7 3.43 -35.29 -77.34
C LEU A 7 4.16 -34.76 -76.09
N LEU A 8 5.47 -35.01 -75.95
CA LEU A 8 6.22 -34.57 -74.76
C LEU A 8 6.61 -33.08 -74.76
N LYS A 9 6.71 -32.45 -75.94
CA LYS A 9 7.18 -31.05 -76.04
C LYS A 9 6.08 -30.02 -75.75
N LYS A 10 4.81 -30.39 -75.94
CA LYS A 10 3.67 -29.47 -75.75
C LYS A 10 3.27 -29.36 -74.27
N HIS A 11 3.49 -30.39 -73.48
CA HIS A 11 3.15 -30.39 -72.04
C HIS A 11 4.13 -29.57 -71.19
N ASN A 12 5.42 -29.55 -71.54
CA ASN A 12 6.42 -28.76 -70.81
C ASN A 12 6.30 -27.24 -71.02
N LYS A 13 5.76 -26.79 -72.17
CA LYS A 13 5.60 -25.35 -72.42
C LYS A 13 4.45 -24.74 -71.61
N LEU A 14 3.36 -25.48 -71.42
CA LEU A 14 2.20 -25.05 -70.63
C LEU A 14 2.45 -25.03 -69.11
N LEU A 15 3.44 -25.79 -68.63
CA LEU A 15 3.84 -25.76 -67.21
C LEU A 15 4.72 -24.54 -66.87
N ILE A 16 5.51 -24.04 -67.82
CA ILE A 16 6.43 -22.92 -67.58
C ILE A 16 5.68 -21.58 -67.60
N ASP A 17 4.68 -21.40 -68.45
CA ASP A 17 3.93 -20.13 -68.56
C ASP A 17 3.02 -19.88 -67.33
N ASN A 18 2.53 -20.93 -66.66
CA ASN A 18 1.71 -20.79 -65.45
C ASN A 18 2.48 -20.37 -64.20
N ASP A 19 3.79 -20.65 -64.15
CA ASP A 19 4.61 -20.36 -62.96
C ASP A 19 5.03 -18.88 -62.92
N SER A 20 5.35 -18.30 -64.09
CA SER A 20 5.75 -16.88 -64.19
C SER A 20 4.62 -15.89 -63.87
N ASP A 21 3.37 -16.23 -64.20
CA ASP A 21 2.22 -15.37 -63.88
C ASP A 21 1.88 -15.39 -62.39
N ASN A 22 2.13 -16.51 -61.71
CA ASN A 22 1.91 -16.65 -60.27
C ASN A 22 2.96 -15.88 -59.45
N GLU A 23 4.23 -15.90 -59.86
CA GLU A 23 5.29 -15.12 -59.22
C GLU A 23 5.08 -13.60 -59.37
N ASN A 24 4.66 -13.14 -60.55
CA ASN A 24 4.38 -11.71 -60.77
C ASN A 24 3.20 -11.21 -59.93
N LYS A 25 2.17 -12.04 -59.75
CA LYS A 25 1.03 -11.73 -58.89
C LYS A 25 1.46 -11.64 -57.43
N SER A 26 2.22 -12.61 -56.94
CA SER A 26 2.80 -12.63 -55.60
C SER A 26 3.66 -11.38 -55.33
N PHE A 27 4.53 -11.01 -56.27
CA PHE A 27 5.40 -9.84 -56.11
C PHE A 27 4.63 -8.51 -56.06
N SER A 28 3.53 -8.39 -56.81
CA SER A 28 2.67 -7.21 -56.78
C SER A 28 1.89 -7.07 -55.47
N GLU A 29 1.47 -8.19 -54.87
CA GLU A 29 0.83 -8.23 -53.55
C GLU A 29 1.81 -7.89 -52.43
N TRP A 30 3.03 -8.43 -52.48
CA TRP A 30 4.11 -8.06 -51.57
C TRP A 30 4.42 -6.56 -51.63
N ARG A 31 4.44 -5.96 -52.83
CA ARG A 31 4.68 -4.51 -52.97
C ARG A 31 3.54 -3.68 -52.36
N ARG A 32 2.29 -4.13 -52.46
CA ARG A 32 1.15 -3.49 -51.78
C ARG A 32 1.27 -3.60 -50.26
N TYR A 33 1.65 -4.77 -49.75
CA TYR A 33 1.85 -4.99 -48.32
C TYR A 33 2.96 -4.11 -47.73
N PHE A 34 4.09 -3.96 -48.42
CA PHE A 34 5.18 -3.08 -47.98
C PHE A 34 4.80 -1.59 -48.05
N ASN A 35 4.08 -1.16 -49.09
CA ASN A 35 3.62 0.22 -49.18
C ASN A 35 2.58 0.55 -48.11
N GLN A 36 1.68 -0.38 -47.79
CA GLN A 36 0.68 -0.24 -46.74
C GLN A 36 1.35 -0.14 -45.35
N GLN A 37 2.34 -0.99 -45.05
CA GLN A 37 3.11 -0.87 -43.81
C GLN A 37 3.85 0.48 -43.70
N LYS A 38 4.35 1.01 -44.82
CA LYS A 38 5.06 2.31 -44.83
C LYS A 38 4.11 3.48 -44.58
N THR A 39 2.88 3.42 -45.10
CA THR A 39 1.83 4.42 -44.82
C THR A 39 1.33 4.33 -43.38
N ASP A 40 1.19 3.12 -42.83
CA ASP A 40 0.73 2.90 -41.46
C ASP A 40 1.77 3.37 -40.44
N ALA A 41 3.06 3.11 -40.68
CA ALA A 41 4.16 3.62 -39.85
C ALA A 41 4.27 5.15 -39.89
N ARG A 42 4.01 5.78 -41.04
CA ARG A 42 4.02 7.24 -41.18
C ARG A 42 2.81 7.89 -40.49
N ASN A 43 1.63 7.32 -40.66
CA ASN A 43 0.40 7.79 -39.99
C ASN A 43 0.45 7.59 -38.48
N LYS A 44 1.08 6.51 -37.99
CA LYS A 44 1.34 6.30 -36.56
C LYS A 44 2.25 7.38 -35.98
N LYS A 45 3.37 7.71 -36.65
CA LYS A 45 4.25 8.83 -36.22
C LYS A 45 3.53 10.18 -36.22
N LEU A 46 2.71 10.46 -37.23
CA LEU A 46 1.98 11.72 -37.34
C LEU A 46 0.89 11.84 -36.25
N ASN A 47 0.18 10.75 -35.97
CA ASN A 47 -0.81 10.71 -34.89
C ASN A 47 -0.15 10.75 -33.50
N ASP A 48 1.03 10.16 -33.32
CA ASP A 48 1.78 10.25 -32.06
C ASP A 48 2.31 11.68 -31.81
N GLU A 49 2.66 12.43 -32.86
CA GLU A 49 3.09 13.83 -32.82
C GLU A 49 1.90 14.79 -32.55
N VAL A 50 0.77 14.60 -33.24
CA VAL A 50 -0.47 15.37 -33.00
C VAL A 50 -1.06 15.06 -31.62
N ASN A 51 -1.04 13.80 -31.17
CA ASN A 51 -1.44 13.45 -29.81
C ASN A 51 -0.43 13.99 -28.77
N HIS A 52 0.86 14.14 -29.10
CA HIS A 52 1.81 14.83 -28.22
C HIS A 52 1.55 16.33 -28.09
N THR A 53 0.98 16.98 -29.11
CA THR A 53 0.61 18.40 -29.05
C THR A 53 -0.69 18.68 -28.26
N ASN A 54 -1.46 17.63 -27.94
CA ASN A 54 -2.70 17.73 -27.17
C ASN A 54 -2.68 16.83 -25.90
N LYS A 55 -1.48 16.42 -25.47
CA LYS A 55 -1.29 15.88 -24.12
C LYS A 55 -1.37 17.05 -23.17
N ASP A 56 -2.34 17.04 -22.27
CA ASP A 56 -2.40 17.94 -21.11
C ASP A 56 -1.00 17.99 -20.48
N ILE A 57 -0.23 19.03 -20.78
CA ILE A 57 1.14 19.14 -20.29
C ILE A 57 1.00 19.38 -18.79
N PRO A 58 1.39 18.42 -17.95
CA PRO A 58 1.20 18.57 -16.52
C PRO A 58 2.04 19.78 -16.08
N VAL A 59 1.36 20.77 -15.51
CA VAL A 59 2.04 21.94 -14.96
C VAL A 59 2.86 21.47 -13.77
N SER A 60 4.13 21.87 -13.71
CA SER A 60 4.99 21.52 -12.58
C SER A 60 4.36 22.02 -11.27
N VAL A 61 4.37 21.18 -10.23
CA VAL A 61 3.86 21.55 -8.89
C VAL A 61 4.48 22.85 -8.37
N PHE A 62 5.76 23.12 -8.68
CA PHE A 62 6.41 24.37 -8.30
C PHE A 62 5.86 25.60 -9.05
N GLN A 63 5.41 25.41 -10.29
CA GLN A 63 4.77 26.48 -11.06
C GLN A 63 3.40 26.85 -10.50
N LEU A 64 2.67 25.90 -9.89
CA LEU A 64 1.43 26.19 -9.15
C LEU A 64 1.67 27.14 -7.96
N PHE A 65 2.82 27.02 -7.29
CA PHE A 65 3.17 27.86 -6.14
C PHE A 65 3.76 29.22 -6.51
N ARG A 66 3.96 29.53 -7.80
CA ARG A 66 4.47 30.84 -8.23
C ARG A 66 3.56 32.01 -7.80
N PHE A 67 2.28 31.74 -7.56
CA PHE A 67 1.29 32.73 -7.14
C PHE A 67 1.11 32.82 -5.60
N ALA A 68 1.84 32.01 -4.85
CA ALA A 68 1.81 32.05 -3.39
C ALA A 68 2.60 33.27 -2.88
N ASP A 69 2.01 34.02 -1.95
CA ASP A 69 2.77 35.07 -1.25
C ASP A 69 3.83 34.47 -0.33
N ARG A 70 4.72 35.33 0.18
CA ARG A 70 5.61 34.99 1.30
C ARG A 70 4.82 34.45 2.49
N ILE A 71 3.66 35.05 2.82
CA ILE A 71 2.81 34.58 3.92
C ILE A 71 2.22 33.21 3.61
N ASP A 72 1.69 32.99 2.40
CA ASP A 72 1.13 31.68 2.02
C ASP A 72 2.21 30.59 2.03
N THR A 73 3.42 30.93 1.57
CA THR A 73 4.60 30.05 1.61
C THR A 73 4.98 29.69 3.05
N LEU A 74 4.98 30.65 3.97
CA LEU A 74 5.24 30.40 5.39
C LEU A 74 4.15 29.52 6.02
N LEU A 75 2.87 29.75 5.71
CA LEU A 75 1.77 28.92 6.21
C LEU A 75 1.86 27.47 5.70
N LEU A 76 2.25 27.28 4.43
CA LEU A 76 2.44 25.96 3.84
C LEU A 76 3.59 25.20 4.51
N ILE A 77 4.74 25.86 4.71
CA ILE A 77 5.89 25.26 5.41
C ILE A 77 5.53 24.92 6.85
N LEU A 78 4.87 25.84 7.57
CA LEU A 78 4.45 25.62 8.94
C LEU A 78 3.49 24.43 9.06
N GLY A 79 2.49 24.38 8.18
CA GLY A 79 1.56 23.26 8.13
C GLY A 79 2.25 21.94 7.77
N LEU A 80 3.24 21.96 6.88
CA LEU A 80 4.05 20.78 6.57
C LEU A 80 4.82 20.29 7.81
N CYS A 81 5.43 21.19 8.58
CA CYS A 81 6.10 20.82 9.85
C CYS A 81 5.13 20.15 10.83
N PHE A 82 3.91 20.67 10.98
CA PHE A 82 2.89 20.07 11.83
C PHE A 82 2.44 18.68 11.35
N ILE A 83 2.27 18.50 10.04
CA ILE A 83 1.91 17.20 9.45
C ILE A 83 3.03 16.17 9.66
N LEU A 84 4.29 16.57 9.49
CA LEU A 84 5.43 15.70 9.76
C LEU A 84 5.49 15.29 11.23
N LEU A 85 5.33 16.26 12.14
CA LEU A 85 5.28 15.99 13.57
C LEU A 85 4.11 15.05 13.93
N HIS A 86 2.93 15.29 13.37
CA HIS A 86 1.78 14.41 13.54
C HIS A 86 2.04 12.99 13.01
N GLY A 87 2.73 12.85 11.89
CA GLY A 87 3.16 11.55 11.36
C GLY A 87 4.06 10.79 12.33
N VAL A 88 5.04 11.46 12.92
CA VAL A 88 5.94 10.85 13.94
C VAL A 88 5.14 10.42 15.18
N LEU A 89 4.20 11.26 15.65
CA LEU A 89 3.35 10.93 16.80
C LEU A 89 2.53 9.65 16.58
N ILE A 90 2.02 9.41 15.36
CA ILE A 90 1.32 8.16 15.02
C ILE A 90 2.26 6.96 15.17
N ILE A 91 3.49 7.04 14.68
CA ILE A 91 4.46 5.93 14.78
C ILE A 91 4.81 5.65 16.24
N VAL A 92 4.98 6.68 17.08
CA VAL A 92 5.21 6.52 18.52
C VAL A 92 4.02 5.83 19.19
N ASN A 93 2.78 6.17 18.83
CA ASN A 93 1.58 5.49 19.35
C ASN A 93 1.55 4.00 18.99
N VAL A 94 1.99 3.61 17.79
CA VAL A 94 2.08 2.20 17.39
C VAL A 94 3.09 1.43 18.25
N ILE A 95 4.24 2.03 18.55
CA ILE A 95 5.25 1.40 19.43
C ILE A 95 4.70 1.22 20.85
N LEU A 96 4.04 2.25 21.39
CA LEU A 96 3.42 2.20 22.72
C LEU A 96 2.32 1.12 22.79
N PHE A 97 1.49 1.03 21.75
CA PHE A 97 0.47 -0.01 21.64
C PHE A 97 1.10 -1.41 21.68
N GLY A 98 2.22 -1.63 20.97
CA GLY A 98 2.96 -2.88 21.01
C GLY A 98 3.44 -3.26 22.42
N GLN A 99 3.90 -2.30 23.22
CA GLN A 99 4.30 -2.53 24.61
C GLN A 99 3.12 -2.95 25.49
N ILE A 100 1.97 -2.28 25.35
CA ILE A 100 0.75 -2.63 26.07
C ILE A 100 0.32 -4.05 25.70
N THR A 101 0.27 -4.38 24.41
CA THR A 101 -0.06 -5.74 23.94
C THR A 101 0.92 -6.79 24.46
N GLY A 102 2.22 -6.49 24.51
CA GLY A 102 3.23 -7.38 25.07
C GLY A 102 3.01 -7.67 26.55
N LEU A 103 2.63 -6.66 27.34
CA LEU A 103 2.27 -6.84 28.75
C LEU A 103 1.03 -7.72 28.90
N PHE A 104 -0.03 -7.45 28.12
CA PHE A 104 -1.24 -8.27 28.13
C PHE A 104 -0.95 -9.74 27.78
N ALA A 105 -0.22 -9.99 26.69
CA ALA A 105 0.14 -11.34 26.28
C ALA A 105 0.89 -12.09 27.40
N THR A 106 1.88 -11.45 28.00
CA THR A 106 2.67 -12.04 29.10
C THR A 106 1.79 -12.38 30.31
N THR A 107 0.87 -11.49 30.68
CA THR A 107 -0.06 -11.76 31.79
C THR A 107 -1.05 -12.87 31.48
N THR A 108 -1.57 -12.93 30.26
CA THR A 108 -2.48 -14.00 29.83
C THR A 108 -1.78 -15.36 29.86
N PHE A 109 -0.55 -15.46 29.33
CA PHE A 109 0.21 -16.71 29.40
C PHE A 109 0.47 -17.16 30.83
N ALA A 110 0.78 -16.23 31.75
CA ALA A 110 0.97 -16.56 33.16
C ALA A 110 -0.31 -17.10 33.81
N VAL A 111 -1.47 -16.49 33.50
CA VAL A 111 -2.78 -16.94 33.98
C VAL A 111 -3.18 -18.29 33.39
N ASP A 112 -2.94 -18.51 32.10
CA ASP A 112 -3.25 -19.77 31.43
C ASP A 112 -2.39 -20.92 31.95
N CYS A 113 -1.08 -20.69 32.18
CA CYS A 113 -0.20 -21.66 32.84
C CYS A 113 -0.70 -22.02 34.24
N HIS A 114 -1.18 -21.03 35.00
CA HIS A 114 -1.75 -21.27 36.33
C HIS A 114 -3.04 -22.11 36.26
N ASN A 115 -3.95 -21.78 35.36
CA ASN A 115 -5.21 -22.52 35.18
C ASN A 115 -4.97 -23.96 34.71
N GLN A 116 -4.03 -24.17 33.79
CA GLN A 116 -3.68 -25.50 33.31
C GLN A 116 -3.07 -26.37 34.43
N TYR A 117 -2.26 -25.76 35.30
CA TYR A 117 -1.71 -26.44 36.47
C TYR A 117 -2.82 -26.87 37.45
N GLU A 118 -3.73 -25.97 37.83
CA GLU A 118 -4.88 -26.26 38.71
C GLU A 118 -5.77 -27.39 38.15
N ASN A 119 -6.03 -27.38 36.84
CA ASN A 119 -6.82 -28.43 36.17
C ASN A 119 -6.08 -29.78 36.16
N SER A 120 -4.75 -29.78 36.04
CA SER A 120 -3.94 -31.00 36.06
C SER A 120 -3.87 -31.59 37.48
N VAL A 121 -3.71 -30.76 38.50
CA VAL A 121 -3.69 -31.18 39.91
C VAL A 121 -5.04 -31.76 40.33
N SER A 122 -6.15 -31.09 39.99
CA SER A 122 -7.49 -31.61 40.28
C SER A 122 -7.79 -32.94 39.58
N THR A 123 -7.28 -33.14 38.36
CA THR A 123 -7.39 -34.43 37.64
C THR A 123 -6.56 -35.53 38.30
N ILE A 124 -5.35 -35.23 38.80
CA ILE A 124 -4.51 -36.20 39.52
C ILE A 124 -5.11 -36.56 40.89
N ILE A 125 -5.76 -35.62 41.58
CA ILE A 125 -6.42 -35.89 42.86
C ILE A 125 -7.64 -36.80 42.66
N ASN A 126 -8.38 -36.63 41.56
CA ASN A 126 -9.58 -37.42 41.28
C ASN A 126 -9.29 -38.76 40.60
N ASN A 127 -8.21 -38.87 39.83
CA ASN A 127 -7.73 -40.10 39.22
C ASN A 127 -6.37 -40.45 39.83
N SER A 128 -6.33 -41.44 40.73
CA SER A 128 -5.14 -41.88 41.50
C SER A 128 -3.99 -42.48 40.67
N VAL A 129 -3.75 -41.99 39.46
CA VAL A 129 -2.74 -42.49 38.52
C VAL A 129 -1.89 -41.30 38.07
N CYS A 130 -0.66 -41.26 38.53
CA CYS A 130 0.33 -40.29 38.07
C CYS A 130 0.71 -40.62 36.61
N PRO A 131 0.89 -39.64 35.73
CA PRO A 131 1.22 -39.87 34.31
C PRO A 131 2.62 -40.48 34.07
N PHE A 132 3.39 -40.74 35.12
CA PHE A 132 4.72 -41.34 35.05
C PHE A 132 4.79 -42.85 35.37
N GLY A 133 3.65 -43.54 35.56
CA GLY A 133 3.64 -44.99 35.74
C GLY A 133 4.43 -45.50 36.95
N ILE A 134 4.66 -44.64 37.94
CA ILE A 134 5.33 -45.00 39.19
C ILE A 134 4.27 -45.54 40.13
N ASP A 135 4.35 -46.84 40.46
CA ASP A 135 3.54 -47.46 41.51
C ASP A 135 3.78 -46.73 42.85
N LEU A 136 2.78 -45.98 43.30
CA LEU A 136 2.83 -45.28 44.58
C LEU A 136 2.51 -46.26 45.70
N ASN A 137 3.56 -46.78 46.32
CA ASN A 137 3.46 -47.42 47.63
C ASN A 137 2.82 -46.43 48.64
N PRO A 138 1.93 -46.86 49.56
CA PRO A 138 1.15 -45.99 50.45
C PRO A 138 1.97 -45.20 51.49
N LEU A 139 3.29 -45.37 51.54
CA LEU A 139 4.20 -44.68 52.47
C LEU A 139 4.69 -43.31 51.96
N ASN A 140 4.33 -42.88 50.75
CA ASN A 140 4.86 -41.65 50.15
C ASN A 140 3.79 -40.56 49.85
N TYR A 141 2.55 -40.78 50.30
CA TYR A 141 1.44 -39.82 50.12
C TYR A 141 1.69 -38.50 50.87
N ASP A 142 2.25 -38.58 52.08
CA ASP A 142 2.50 -37.41 52.93
C ASP A 142 3.64 -36.51 52.40
N ARG A 143 4.58 -37.08 51.64
CA ARG A 143 5.66 -36.34 50.96
C ARG A 143 5.17 -35.68 49.67
N LEU A 144 4.30 -36.34 48.91
CA LEU A 144 3.71 -35.77 47.69
C LEU A 144 2.74 -34.62 48.02
N HIS A 145 1.92 -34.78 49.06
CA HIS A 145 1.01 -33.73 49.53
C HIS A 145 1.79 -32.51 50.03
N LYS A 146 2.94 -32.69 50.70
CA LYS A 146 3.83 -31.58 51.08
C LYS A 146 4.48 -30.88 49.90
N LEU A 147 4.82 -31.59 48.82
CA LEU A 147 5.40 -30.98 47.61
C LEU A 147 4.35 -30.16 46.84
N CYS A 148 3.13 -30.69 46.64
CA CYS A 148 2.04 -29.95 45.98
C CYS A 148 1.55 -28.76 46.81
N HIS A 149 1.52 -28.88 48.15
CA HIS A 149 1.06 -27.82 49.03
C HIS A 149 2.12 -26.72 49.26
N TYR A 150 3.41 -27.05 49.11
CA TYR A 150 4.51 -26.08 49.08
C TYR A 150 4.48 -25.26 47.78
N ASP A 151 4.04 -25.85 46.67
CA ASP A 151 4.01 -25.18 45.37
C ASP A 151 2.78 -24.25 45.19
N ASN A 152 1.59 -24.65 45.65
CA ASN A 152 0.37 -23.82 45.54
C ASN A 152 0.41 -22.52 46.34
N LYS A 153 1.07 -22.51 47.50
CA LYS A 153 1.33 -21.27 48.26
C LYS A 153 2.34 -20.37 47.55
N THR A 154 3.32 -20.97 46.89
CA THR A 154 4.37 -20.24 46.18
C THR A 154 3.80 -19.61 44.90
N MET A 155 2.99 -20.33 44.13
CA MET A 155 2.43 -19.82 42.87
C MET A 155 1.34 -18.76 43.06
N SER A 156 0.44 -18.92 44.04
CA SER A 156 -0.54 -17.86 44.39
C SER A 156 0.14 -16.62 45.00
N SER A 157 1.25 -16.79 45.70
CA SER A 157 2.11 -15.68 46.16
C SER A 157 2.94 -15.02 45.05
N ILE A 158 3.08 -15.66 43.89
CA ILE A 158 3.71 -15.08 42.69
C ILE A 158 2.68 -14.35 41.82
N LEU A 159 1.43 -14.82 41.78
CA LEU A 159 0.36 -14.19 41.00
C LEU A 159 -0.22 -12.94 41.68
N SER A 160 -0.26 -12.90 43.02
CA SER A 160 -0.74 -11.72 43.76
C SER A 160 0.11 -10.45 43.58
N PRO A 161 1.46 -10.47 43.54
CA PRO A 161 2.27 -9.28 43.25
C PRO A 161 2.34 -8.93 41.75
N LEU A 162 1.94 -9.85 40.85
CA LEU A 162 1.95 -9.58 39.42
C LEU A 162 0.84 -8.61 39.00
N THR A 163 -0.31 -8.66 39.69
CA THR A 163 -1.46 -7.77 39.41
C THR A 163 -1.21 -6.29 39.71
N PRO A 164 -0.63 -5.86 40.85
CA PRO A 164 -0.32 -4.46 41.08
C PRO A 164 0.79 -3.94 40.16
N LEU A 165 1.80 -4.75 39.86
CA LEU A 165 2.89 -4.38 38.95
C LEU A 165 2.37 -4.16 37.52
N PHE A 166 1.53 -5.07 37.02
CA PHE A 166 0.87 -4.91 35.74
C PHE A 166 0.00 -3.66 35.71
N ARG A 167 -0.80 -3.43 36.76
CA ARG A 167 -1.66 -2.25 36.88
C ARG A 167 -0.86 -0.96 36.81
N GLU A 168 0.26 -0.87 37.54
CA GLU A 168 1.10 0.32 37.54
C GLU A 168 1.71 0.59 36.15
N ASN A 169 2.28 -0.44 35.51
CA ASN A 169 2.88 -0.32 34.19
C ASN A 169 1.86 0.07 33.11
N VAL A 170 0.68 -0.57 33.13
CA VAL A 170 -0.38 -0.27 32.17
C VAL A 170 -0.92 1.14 32.40
N MET A 171 -1.13 1.57 33.65
CA MET A 171 -1.61 2.92 33.94
C MET A 171 -0.61 3.98 33.45
N HIS A 172 0.69 3.78 33.66
CA HIS A 172 1.72 4.69 33.14
C HIS A 172 1.67 4.78 31.61
N LEU A 173 1.58 3.66 30.90
CA LEU A 173 1.44 3.64 29.44
C LEU A 173 0.16 4.32 28.96
N VAL A 174 -0.96 4.12 29.66
CA VAL A 174 -2.23 4.79 29.35
C VAL A 174 -2.11 6.31 29.49
N TYR A 175 -1.45 6.82 30.53
CA TYR A 175 -1.20 8.26 30.66
C TYR A 175 -0.35 8.82 29.51
N TRP A 176 0.70 8.10 29.10
CA TRP A 176 1.49 8.47 27.92
C TRP A 176 0.64 8.51 26.65
N PHE A 177 -0.24 7.53 26.45
CA PHE A 177 -1.14 7.47 25.30
C PHE A 177 -2.10 8.67 25.25
N PHE A 178 -2.71 9.02 26.40
CA PHE A 178 -3.57 10.21 26.50
C PHE A 178 -2.80 11.50 26.24
N GLY A 179 -1.61 11.65 26.81
CA GLY A 179 -0.75 12.82 26.59
C GLY A 179 -0.39 12.99 25.11
N LEU A 180 0.02 11.90 24.45
CA LEU A 180 0.33 11.90 23.01
C LEU A 180 -0.91 12.20 22.17
N SER A 181 -2.08 11.72 22.55
CA SER A 181 -3.34 12.00 21.83
C SER A 181 -3.72 13.47 21.89
N ILE A 182 -3.60 14.11 23.05
CA ILE A 182 -3.83 15.56 23.20
C ILE A 182 -2.81 16.35 22.37
N LEU A 183 -1.53 15.98 22.45
CA LEU A 183 -0.48 16.61 21.66
C LEU A 183 -0.72 16.45 20.16
N GLN A 184 -1.16 15.27 19.73
CA GLN A 184 -1.49 14.97 18.35
C GLN A 184 -2.65 15.85 17.86
N PHE A 185 -3.69 16.02 18.66
CA PHE A 185 -4.81 16.93 18.35
C PHE A 185 -4.32 18.38 18.22
N LEU A 186 -3.49 18.83 19.16
CA LEU A 186 -2.89 20.17 19.16
C LEU A 186 -1.96 20.41 17.98
N CYS A 187 -1.33 19.39 17.42
CA CYS A 187 -0.51 19.51 16.21
C CYS A 187 -1.36 19.47 14.93
N CYS A 188 -2.37 18.60 14.90
CA CYS A 188 -3.22 18.40 13.71
C CYS A 188 -4.05 19.64 13.39
N PHE A 189 -4.70 20.22 14.40
CA PHE A 189 -5.65 21.31 14.19
C PHE A 189 -5.01 22.56 13.56
N PRO A 190 -3.89 23.11 14.08
CA PRO A 190 -3.21 24.24 13.45
C PRO A 190 -2.64 23.90 12.08
N GLY A 191 -2.12 22.68 11.88
CA GLY A 191 -1.58 22.22 10.60
C GLY A 191 -2.64 22.23 9.50
N TYR A 192 -3.80 21.63 9.78
CA TYR A 192 -4.95 21.61 8.88
C TYR A 192 -5.50 23.01 8.60
N PHE A 193 -5.61 23.84 9.63
CA PHE A 193 -6.09 25.21 9.50
C PHE A 193 -5.16 26.07 8.63
N CYS A 194 -3.84 25.97 8.82
CA CYS A 194 -2.84 26.65 8.00
C CYS A 194 -2.96 26.25 6.53
N TRP A 195 -3.10 24.95 6.24
CA TRP A 195 -3.28 24.45 4.87
C TRP A 195 -4.57 24.95 4.25
N THR A 196 -5.68 24.93 4.98
CA THR A 196 -6.98 25.37 4.48
C THR A 196 -6.99 26.87 4.16
N ILE A 197 -6.37 27.70 5.01
CA ILE A 197 -6.23 29.13 4.76
C ILE A 197 -5.33 29.40 3.56
N ALA A 198 -4.17 28.75 3.49
CA ALA A 198 -3.22 28.94 2.39
C ALA A 198 -3.83 28.55 1.04
N THR A 199 -4.49 27.39 0.96
CA THR A 199 -5.16 26.91 -0.25
C THR A 199 -6.31 27.83 -0.66
N LYS A 200 -7.14 28.29 0.28
CA LYS A 200 -8.23 29.24 -0.03
C LYS A 200 -7.70 30.56 -0.62
N ARG A 201 -6.62 31.11 -0.04
CA ARG A 201 -5.96 32.33 -0.52
C ARG A 201 -5.37 32.12 -1.92
N GLN A 202 -4.69 31.01 -2.14
CA GLN A 202 -4.08 30.67 -3.43
C GLN A 202 -5.14 30.48 -4.53
N THR A 203 -6.21 29.73 -4.26
CA THR A 203 -7.29 29.48 -5.23
C THR A 203 -8.02 30.76 -5.60
N SER A 204 -8.34 31.62 -4.63
CA SER A 204 -9.02 32.89 -4.90
C SER A 204 -8.23 33.76 -5.89
N ARG A 205 -6.91 33.85 -5.71
CA ARG A 205 -6.03 34.62 -6.60
C ARG A 205 -5.90 34.01 -7.97
N MET A 206 -5.74 32.69 -8.03
CA MET A 206 -5.67 31.95 -9.28
C MET A 206 -6.94 32.18 -10.12
N SER A 207 -8.13 32.14 -9.50
CA SER A 207 -9.40 32.40 -10.19
C SER A 207 -9.49 33.81 -10.78
N VAL A 208 -9.04 34.84 -10.07
CA VAL A 208 -9.04 36.22 -10.58
C VAL A 208 -8.09 36.37 -11.78
N LEU A 209 -6.90 35.79 -11.72
CA LEU A 209 -5.93 35.84 -12.81
C LEU A 209 -6.39 35.07 -14.04
N LEU A 210 -7.01 33.90 -13.84
CA LEU A 210 -7.62 33.12 -14.90
C LEU A 210 -8.75 33.91 -15.57
N PHE A 211 -9.65 34.49 -14.78
CA PHE A 211 -10.77 35.29 -15.29
C PHE A 211 -10.30 36.48 -16.13
N ARG A 212 -9.30 37.22 -15.64
CA ARG A 212 -8.69 38.35 -16.39
C ARG A 212 -8.09 37.87 -17.71
N SER A 213 -7.36 36.75 -17.70
CA SER A 213 -6.74 36.17 -18.89
C SER A 213 -7.78 35.70 -19.91
N LEU A 214 -8.90 35.14 -19.43
CA LEU A 214 -10.01 34.71 -20.28
C LEU A 214 -10.69 35.91 -20.97
N ILE A 215 -11.02 36.97 -20.23
CA ILE A 215 -11.66 38.17 -20.80
C ILE A 215 -10.80 38.79 -21.90
N GLN A 216 -9.48 38.91 -21.69
CA GLN A 216 -8.58 39.50 -22.69
C GLN A 216 -8.55 38.67 -23.98
N ARG A 217 -8.48 37.34 -23.87
CA ARG A 217 -8.52 36.45 -25.04
C ARG A 217 -9.83 36.54 -25.80
N VAL A 218 -10.94 36.61 -25.06
CA VAL A 218 -12.29 36.70 -25.64
C VAL A 218 -12.45 38.05 -26.36
N SER A 219 -12.12 39.16 -25.71
CA SER A 219 -12.20 40.51 -26.31
C SER A 219 -11.35 40.65 -27.57
N TYR A 220 -10.12 40.12 -27.57
CA TYR A 220 -9.25 40.12 -28.75
C TYR A 220 -9.85 39.33 -29.92
N LYS A 221 -10.45 38.16 -29.63
CA LYS A 221 -11.09 37.32 -30.65
C LYS A 221 -12.30 38.01 -31.29
N TYR A 222 -13.06 38.78 -30.52
CA TYR A 222 -14.17 39.57 -31.05
C TYR A 222 -13.70 40.76 -31.89
N PHE A 223 -12.60 41.42 -31.50
CA PHE A 223 -12.07 42.56 -32.24
C PHE A 223 -11.49 42.19 -33.61
N LEU A 224 -10.88 41.01 -33.76
CA LEU A 224 -10.33 40.53 -35.04
C LEU A 224 -11.38 40.12 -36.08
N HIS A 225 -12.62 39.88 -35.65
CA HIS A 225 -13.70 39.39 -36.50
C HIS A 225 -14.73 40.46 -36.89
N SER A 226 -14.54 41.70 -36.42
CA SER A 226 -15.36 42.87 -36.73
C SER A 226 -14.64 43.81 -37.69
#